data_AF-A0A418MXF9-F1
#
_entry.id   AF-A0A418MXF9-F1
#
_cell.length_a   1.000
_cell.length_b   1.000
_cell.length_c   1.000
_cell.angle_alpha   90.00
_cell.angle_beta   90.00
_cell.angle_gamma   90.00
#
_symmetry.space_group_name_H-M   'P 1'
#
loop_
_entity.id
_entity.type
_entity.pdbx_description
1 polymer ?
#
loop_
_entity_poly.entity_id
_entity_poly.type
_entity_poly.pdbx_seq_one_letter_code
_entity_poly.pdbx_strand_id
1 'polypeptide(L)' 'MVTDRSYAGAGIGGRLLAHAADLAGELGVGLLRVDCYAGALVRWYERQGCTPRTVSRSGAPGRPPWPHPTPSR' A
#
# COMPACT_ATOMS: atom_id res chain seq x y z
N MET A 1 4.40 1.80 -0.77
CA MET A 1 5.01 2.85 0.08
C MET A 1 6.41 2.40 0.46
N VAL A 2 7.38 3.29 0.37
CA VAL A 2 8.77 3.03 0.77
C VAL A 2 9.17 4.15 1.73
N THR A 3 9.69 3.78 2.89
CA THR A 3 10.29 4.71 3.85
C THR A 3 11.74 4.31 4.02
N ASP A 4 12.63 5.29 4.15
CA ASP A 4 14.05 5.01 4.38
C ASP A 4 14.23 4.20 5.69
N ARG A 5 15.12 3.20 5.65
CA ARG A 5 15.30 2.25 6.74
C ARG A 5 15.87 2.91 8.00
N SER A 6 16.61 4.01 7.86
CA SER A 6 17.12 4.79 8.98
C SER A 6 16.01 5.34 9.89
N TYR A 7 14.78 5.48 9.36
CA TYR A 7 13.61 5.92 10.12
C TYR A 7 12.66 4.77 10.49
N ALA A 8 13.13 3.52 10.46
CA ALA A 8 12.32 2.39 10.92
C ALA A 8 11.87 2.62 12.38
N GLY A 9 10.57 2.43 12.63
CA GLY A 9 9.97 2.65 13.96
C GLY A 9 9.50 4.09 14.24
N ALA A 10 9.85 5.07 13.40
CA ALA A 10 9.46 6.47 13.60
C ALA A 10 7.98 6.78 13.25
N GLY A 11 7.16 5.76 12.97
CA GLY A 11 5.74 5.94 12.64
C GLY A 11 5.44 6.63 11.30
N ILE A 12 6.45 6.91 10.47
CA ILE A 12 6.31 7.62 9.19
C ILE A 12 5.26 6.95 8.29
N GLY A 13 5.30 5.62 8.20
CA GLY A 13 4.36 4.91 7.35
C GLY A 13 2.90 5.08 7.77
N GLY A 14 2.61 5.13 9.07
CA GLY A 14 1.26 5.38 9.57
C GLY A 14 0.80 6.79 9.26
N ARG A 15 1.69 7.79 9.41
CA ARG A 15 1.40 9.18 9.06
C ARG A 15 1.11 9.37 7.57
N LEU A 16 1.90 8.73 6.70
CA LEU A 16 1.66 8.78 5.26
C LEU A 16 0.32 8.15 4.89
N LEU A 17 -0.07 7.05 5.55
CA LEU A 17 -1.35 6.39 5.30
C LEU A 17 -2.53 7.26 5.76
N ALA A 18 -2.44 7.89 6.93
CA ALA A 18 -3.45 8.81 7.43
C ALA A 18 -3.63 10.00 6.49
N HIS A 19 -2.52 10.63 6.07
CA HIS A 19 -2.57 11.74 5.14
C HIS A 19 -3.19 11.36 3.78
N ALA A 20 -2.89 10.16 3.27
CA ALA A 20 -3.51 9.67 2.05
C ALA A 20 -5.02 9.43 2.21
N ALA A 21 -5.48 9.02 3.41
CA ALA A 21 -6.90 8.88 3.71
C ALA A 21 -7.60 10.24 3.78
N ASP A 22 -6.97 11.26 4.38
CA ASP A 22 -7.49 12.63 4.40
C ASP A 22 -7.68 13.17 2.98
N LEU A 23 -6.65 13.04 2.13
CA LEU A 23 -6.70 13.44 0.72
C LEU A 23 -7.80 12.67 -0.05
N ALA A 24 -7.96 11.38 0.22
CA ALA A 24 -9.04 10.60 -0.40
C ALA A 24 -10.43 11.13 0.00
N GLY A 25 -10.60 11.53 1.27
CA GLY A 25 -11.82 12.16 1.76
C GLY A 25 -12.09 13.50 1.08
N GLU A 26 -11.08 14.37 0.98
CA GLU A 26 -11.18 15.67 0.29
C GLU A 26 -11.58 15.53 -1.19
N LEU A 27 -11.11 14.45 -1.83
CA LEU A 27 -11.42 14.13 -3.24
C LEU A 27 -12.72 13.33 -3.41
N GLY A 28 -13.42 12.98 -2.34
CA GLY A 28 -14.65 12.17 -2.40
C GLY A 28 -14.44 10.71 -2.79
N VAL A 29 -13.22 10.19 -2.63
CA VAL A 29 -12.85 8.80 -2.95
C VAL A 29 -13.19 7.89 -1.76
N GLY A 30 -14.15 6.98 -1.95
CA GLY A 30 -14.61 6.06 -0.90
C GLY A 30 -13.72 4.84 -0.64
N LEU A 31 -12.62 4.66 -1.38
CA LEU A 31 -11.72 3.52 -1.23
C LEU A 31 -10.25 3.90 -1.47
N LEU A 32 -9.45 3.76 -0.41
CA LEU A 32 -7.99 3.77 -0.49
C LEU A 32 -7.48 2.31 -0.41
N ARG A 33 -6.68 1.89 -1.39
CA ARG A 33 -6.10 0.53 -1.45
C ARG A 33 -4.58 0.60 -1.43
N VAL A 34 -3.97 -0.25 -0.62
CA VAL A 34 -2.51 -0.45 -0.60
C VAL A 34 -2.18 -1.85 -1.10
N ASP A 35 -1.30 -1.93 -2.10
CA ASP A 35 -0.80 -3.20 -2.61
C ASP A 35 0.48 -3.59 -1.89
N CYS A 36 0.50 -4.81 -1.33
CA CYS A 36 1.64 -5.37 -0.61
C CYS A 36 2.32 -6.45 -1.46
N TYR A 37 3.60 -6.27 -1.76
CA TYR A 37 4.36 -7.15 -2.65
C TYR A 37 4.79 -8.49 -2.01
N ALA A 38 4.88 -8.57 -0.67
CA ALA A 38 5.51 -9.71 0.00
C ALA A 38 4.72 -10.33 1.18
N GLY A 39 3.44 -9.99 1.36
CA GLY A 39 2.59 -10.47 2.48
C GLY A 39 3.03 -10.05 3.90
N ALA A 40 4.32 -9.81 4.13
CA ALA A 40 4.94 -9.55 5.43
C ALA A 40 4.45 -8.25 6.11
N LEU A 41 3.84 -7.33 5.35
CA LEU A 41 3.30 -6.08 5.87
C LEU A 41 1.78 -6.11 6.06
N VAL A 42 1.09 -7.19 5.69
CA VAL A 42 -0.38 -7.26 5.80
C VAL A 42 -0.83 -7.03 7.24
N ARG A 43 -0.20 -7.74 8.19
CA ARG A 43 -0.49 -7.57 9.63
C ARG A 43 -0.19 -6.17 10.14
N TRP A 44 0.75 -5.46 9.53
CA TRP A 44 1.04 -4.08 9.91
C TRP A 44 -0.06 -3.13 9.40
N TYR A 45 -0.50 -3.27 8.14
CA TYR A 45 -1.61 -2.49 7.59
C TYR A 45 -2.94 -2.75 8.30
N GLU A 46 -3.20 -3.99 8.73
CA GLU A 46 -4.38 -4.32 9.55
C GLU A 46 -4.45 -3.47 10.82
N ARG A 47 -3.31 -3.29 11.52
CA ARG A 47 -3.25 -2.45 12.72
C ARG A 47 -3.46 -0.97 12.44
N GLN A 48 -3.28 -0.54 11.18
CA GLN A 48 -3.57 0.83 10.75
C GLN A 48 -5.02 0.99 10.24
N GLY A 49 -5.86 -0.04 10.37
CA GLY A 49 -7.28 0.01 9.97
C GLY A 49 -7.57 -0.50 8.56
N CYS A 50 -6.56 -0.99 7.82
CA CYS A 50 -6.82 -1.64 6.55
C CYS A 50 -7.44 -3.03 6.76
N THR A 51 -8.32 -3.46 5.86
CA THR A 51 -8.78 -4.85 5.81
C THR A 51 -8.09 -5.59 4.66
N PRO A 52 -7.62 -6.84 4.86
CA PRO A 52 -7.00 -7.60 3.79
C PRO A 52 -8.01 -7.86 2.68
N ARG A 53 -7.63 -7.59 1.44
CA ARG A 53 -8.37 -8.01 0.26
C ARG A 53 -7.47 -8.84 -0.63
N THR A 54 -7.86 -10.09 -0.84
CA THR A 54 -7.28 -10.90 -1.92
C THR A 54 -7.94 -10.44 -3.21
N VAL A 55 -7.20 -9.72 -4.05
CA VAL A 55 -7.66 -9.37 -5.39
C VAL A 55 -6.91 -10.18 -6.43
N SER A 56 -7.65 -10.80 -7.35
CA SER A 56 -7.09 -11.15 -8.64
C SER A 56 -6.63 -9.86 -9.31
N ARG A 57 -5.33 -9.73 -9.56
CA ARG A 57 -4.80 -8.54 -10.21
C ARG A 57 -5.14 -8.59 -11.68
N SER A 58 -6.31 -8.08 -12.06
CA SER A 58 -6.53 -7.64 -13.43
C SER A 58 -5.56 -6.48 -13.68
N GLY A 59 -4.73 -6.56 -14.72
CA GLY A 59 -4.06 -5.37 -15.25
C GLY A 59 -5.11 -4.30 -15.53
N ALA A 60 -4.77 -3.01 -15.40
CA ALA A 60 -5.67 -1.98 -15.91
C ALA A 60 -5.88 -2.25 -17.43
N PRO A 61 -7.10 -2.12 -17.98
CA PRO A 61 -7.33 -2.34 -19.40
C PRO A 61 -6.32 -1.53 -20.23
N GLY A 62 -5.57 -2.22 -21.09
CA GLY A 62 -4.55 -1.58 -21.94
C GLY A 62 -3.21 -1.23 -21.27
N ARG A 63 -2.98 -1.60 -19.99
CA ARG A 63 -1.66 -1.49 -19.36
C ARG A 63 -1.05 -2.87 -19.09
N PRO A 64 0.25 -3.04 -19.35
CA PRO A 64 0.94 -4.24 -18.89
C PRO A 64 0.85 -4.33 -17.37
N PRO A 65 0.82 -5.54 -16.80
CA PRO A 65 0.95 -5.71 -15.36
C PRO A 65 2.20 -4.98 -14.88
N TRP A 66 2.08 -4.29 -13.74
CA TRP A 66 3.19 -3.51 -13.19
C TRP A 66 4.43 -4.39 -13.03
N PRO A 67 5.63 -3.91 -13.40
CA PRO A 67 6.85 -4.69 -13.31
C PRO A 67 7.09 -5.06 -11.85
N HIS A 68 7.24 -6.35 -11.61
CA HIS A 68 7.72 -6.85 -10.34
C HIS A 68 9.26 -6.84 -10.38
N PRO A 69 9.95 -6.40 -9.31
CA PRO A 69 11.38 -6.64 -9.21
C PRO A 69 11.61 -8.14 -9.22
N THR A 70 12.29 -8.64 -10.25
CA THR A 70 12.79 -10.01 -10.29
C THR A 70 13.58 -10.26 -9.01
N PRO A 71 13.33 -11.36 -8.27
CA PRO A 71 14.19 -11.70 -7.15
C PRO A 71 15.60 -11.86 -7.72
N SER A 72 16.50 -10.95 -7.36
CA SER A 72 17.92 -11.11 -7.60
C SER A 72 18.34 -12.35 -6.82
N ARG A 73 18.80 -13.36 -7.56
CA ARG A 73 19.29 -14.63 -7.03
C ARG A 73 20.50 -14.41 -6.13
#